data_AF-A0A1N7Q6E4-F1
#
_entry.id   AF-A0A1N7Q6E4-F1
#
_cell.length_a   1.000
_cell.length_b   1.000
_cell.length_c   1.000
_cell.angle_alpha   90.00
_cell.angle_beta   90.00
_cell.angle_gamma   90.00
#
_symmetry.space_group_name_H-M   'P 1'
#
loop_
_entity.id
_entity.type
_entity.pdbx_description
1 polymer ?
#
loop_
_entity_poly.entity_id
_entity_poly.type
_entity_poly.pdbx_seq_one_letter_code
_entity_poly.pdbx_strand_id
1 'polypeptide(L)'
;AEKNPVFERGSAKTGKNVRFLILGVPVSKSGVYCRVTFPEFATINRVLLEQYYIHAEERAFTARIPGAAERYDYFAKSGNKHLLQRVPHKYLASLLGVRPETLSRIITNS
;
A
#
# COMPACT_ATOMS: atom_id res chain seq x y z
N ALA A 1 -33.16 7.06 17.86
CA ALA A 1 -32.67 5.80 18.46
C ALA A 1 -32.23 4.88 17.32
N GLU A 2 -30.99 5.06 16.86
CA GLU A 2 -30.39 4.25 15.80
C GLU A 2 -30.04 2.89 16.39
N LYS A 3 -30.70 1.82 15.92
CA LYS A 3 -30.50 0.47 16.43
C LYS A 3 -29.10 0.02 16.03
N ASN A 4 -28.16 0.00 16.99
CA ASN A 4 -26.88 -0.68 16.82
C ASN A 4 -27.14 -2.14 16.44
N PRO A 5 -26.55 -2.67 15.35
CA PRO A 5 -26.73 -4.06 14.99
C PRO A 5 -26.08 -4.94 16.07
N VAL A 6 -26.93 -5.70 16.77
CA VAL A 6 -26.50 -6.72 17.72
C VAL A 6 -25.82 -7.83 16.91
N PHE A 7 -24.50 -7.93 17.06
CA PHE A 7 -23.69 -8.99 16.47
C PHE A 7 -23.81 -10.22 17.37
N GLU A 8 -24.61 -11.21 16.95
CA GLU A 8 -24.73 -12.46 17.70
C GLU A 8 -23.38 -13.19 17.70
N ARG A 9 -22.89 -13.51 18.91
CA ARG A 9 -21.71 -14.35 19.12
C ARG A 9 -22.06 -15.78 18.75
N GLY A 10 -21.84 -16.13 17.48
CA GLY A 10 -21.75 -17.52 17.04
C GLY A 10 -20.62 -18.22 17.81
N SER A 11 -21.00 -19.13 18.69
CA SER A 11 -20.10 -19.95 19.50
C SER A 11 -19.18 -20.78 18.59
N ALA A 12 -17.88 -20.58 18.74
CA ALA A 12 -16.86 -21.42 18.12
C ALA A 12 -16.97 -22.84 18.70
N LYS A 13 -17.45 -23.78 17.89
CA LYS A 13 -17.21 -25.21 18.11
C LYS A 13 -16.56 -25.82 16.87
N THR A 14 -15.39 -26.41 17.12
CA THR A 14 -14.88 -27.59 16.43
C THR A 14 -14.36 -27.40 14.99
N GLY A 15 -13.04 -27.53 14.85
CA GLY A 15 -12.42 -28.40 13.85
C GLY A 15 -12.56 -28.05 12.36
N LYS A 16 -11.43 -27.65 11.77
CA LYS A 16 -11.10 -27.62 10.33
C LYS A 16 -11.75 -26.51 9.49
N ASN A 17 -10.88 -25.93 8.65
CA ASN A 17 -11.13 -24.96 7.59
C ASN A 17 -11.32 -23.51 8.07
N VAL A 18 -10.18 -22.84 8.15
CA VAL A 18 -10.05 -21.40 8.17
C VAL A 18 -10.51 -20.83 6.82
N ARG A 19 -11.81 -20.91 6.51
CA ARG A 19 -12.44 -20.04 5.52
C ARG A 19 -12.67 -18.72 6.23
N PHE A 20 -11.67 -17.84 6.20
CA PHE A 20 -11.84 -16.42 6.52
C PHE A 20 -12.82 -15.85 5.49
N LEU A 21 -14.10 -15.96 5.81
CA LEU A 21 -15.16 -15.35 5.04
C LEU A 21 -15.14 -13.85 5.34
N ILE A 22 -14.30 -13.10 4.63
CA ILE A 22 -14.45 -11.64 4.48
C ILE A 22 -15.64 -11.36 3.52
N LEU A 23 -16.74 -12.11 3.63
CA LEU A 23 -17.98 -11.84 2.90
C LEU A 23 -18.96 -11.28 3.92
N GLY A 24 -18.98 -9.96 4.07
CA GLY A 24 -20.01 -9.27 4.86
C GLY A 24 -19.53 -8.18 5.80
N VAL A 25 -18.22 -8.03 6.01
CA VAL A 25 -17.69 -6.86 6.73
C VAL A 25 -17.39 -5.75 5.71
N PRO A 26 -18.01 -4.56 5.80
CA PRO A 26 -17.65 -3.44 4.95
C PRO A 26 -16.16 -3.13 5.11
N VAL A 27 -15.47 -2.84 4.00
CA VAL A 27 -14.01 -2.63 3.96
C VAL A 27 -13.55 -1.64 5.04
N SER A 28 -14.36 -0.61 5.33
CA SER A 28 -14.14 0.39 6.37
C SER A 28 -14.00 -0.17 7.80
N LYS A 29 -14.61 -1.32 8.10
CA LYS A 29 -14.58 -1.95 9.43
C LYS A 29 -13.82 -3.27 9.48
N SER A 30 -13.46 -3.83 8.32
CA SER A 30 -12.73 -5.09 8.20
C SER A 30 -11.40 -5.09 8.98
N GLY A 31 -10.59 -4.04 8.81
CA GLY A 31 -9.30 -3.93 9.51
C GLY A 31 -9.44 -3.80 11.03
N VAL A 32 -10.47 -3.10 11.50
CA VAL A 32 -10.74 -2.94 12.95
C VAL A 32 -11.23 -4.26 13.54
N TYR A 33 -12.11 -4.96 12.83
CA TYR A 33 -12.63 -6.26 13.25
C TYR A 33 -11.52 -7.32 13.38
N CYS A 34 -10.66 -7.43 12.35
CA CYS A 34 -9.54 -8.36 12.37
C CYS A 34 -8.55 -8.05 13.51
N ARG A 35 -8.33 -6.76 13.81
CA ARG A 35 -7.45 -6.32 14.91
C ARG A 35 -7.96 -6.69 16.30
N VAL A 36 -9.27 -6.60 16.54
CA VAL A 36 -9.87 -6.87 17.85
C VAL A 36 -10.08 -8.37 18.07
N THR A 37 -10.35 -9.11 16.99
CA THR A 37 -10.63 -10.55 17.05
C THR A 37 -9.36 -11.40 17.06
N PHE A 38 -8.28 -10.94 16.41
CA PHE A 38 -7.00 -11.67 16.30
C PHE A 38 -5.84 -10.78 16.76
N PRO A 39 -5.23 -11.04 17.93
CA PRO A 39 -4.13 -10.23 18.46
C PRO A 39 -2.88 -10.26 17.56
N GLU A 40 -2.62 -11.34 16.84
CA GLU A 40 -1.52 -11.46 15.87
C GLU A 40 -1.68 -10.48 14.71
N PHE A 41 -2.92 -10.26 14.27
CA PHE A 41 -3.23 -9.31 13.20
C PHE A 41 -2.92 -7.87 13.63
N ALA A 42 -3.02 -7.54 14.92
CA ALA A 42 -2.68 -6.19 15.40
C ALA A 42 -1.22 -5.85 15.15
N THR A 43 -0.30 -6.79 15.38
CA THR A 43 1.14 -6.61 15.13
C THR A 43 1.43 -6.48 13.63
N ILE A 44 0.85 -7.35 12.81
CA ILE A 44 1.03 -7.30 11.35
C ILE A 44 0.49 -5.99 10.78
N ASN A 45 -0.73 -5.61 11.18
CA ASN A 45 -1.37 -4.40 10.71
C ASN A 45 -0.58 -3.14 11.11
N ARG A 46 0.05 -3.15 12.29
CA ARG A 46 0.93 -2.06 12.72
C ARG A 46 2.14 -1.92 11.79
N VAL A 47 2.90 -2.99 11.58
CA VAL A 47 4.09 -2.96 10.70
C VAL A 47 3.69 -2.57 9.27
N LEU A 48 2.58 -3.13 8.77
CA LEU A 48 2.07 -2.84 7.44
C LEU A 48 1.69 -1.36 7.28
N LEU A 49 0.97 -0.80 8.26
CA LEU A 49 0.60 0.62 8.26
C LEU A 49 1.83 1.51 8.33
N GLU A 50 2.78 1.21 9.22
CA GLU A 50 4.03 1.98 9.34
C GLU A 50 4.77 2.05 8.00
N GLN A 51 4.95 0.91 7.32
CA GLN A 51 5.56 0.88 5.98
C GLN A 51 4.72 1.63 4.93
N TYR A 52 3.40 1.47 4.97
CA TYR A 52 2.52 2.15 4.03
C TYR A 52 2.60 3.68 4.17
N TYR A 53 2.70 4.18 5.41
CA TYR A 53 2.86 5.61 5.69
C TYR A 53 4.19 6.14 5.16
N ILE A 54 5.30 5.41 5.38
CA ILE A 54 6.61 5.78 4.83
C ILE A 54 6.53 5.90 3.29
N HIS A 55 5.97 4.90 2.61
CA HIS A 55 5.81 4.95 1.16
C HIS A 55 4.83 6.02 0.67
N ALA A 56 3.82 6.39 1.47
CA ALA A 56 2.93 7.50 1.16
C ALA A 56 3.67 8.85 1.25
N GLU A 57 4.54 9.01 2.26
CA GLU A 57 5.39 10.19 2.42
C GLU A 57 6.41 10.32 1.29
N GLU A 58 7.08 9.23 0.91
CA GLU A 58 8.00 9.21 -0.24
C GLU A 58 7.32 9.67 -1.54
N ARG A 59 6.07 9.21 -1.78
CA ARG A 59 5.27 9.63 -2.93
C ARG A 59 4.87 11.09 -2.86
N ALA A 60 4.46 11.57 -1.68
CA ALA A 60 4.11 12.97 -1.46
C ALA A 60 5.33 13.89 -1.67
N PHE A 61 6.52 13.46 -1.22
CA PHE A 61 7.76 14.17 -1.42
C PHE A 61 8.16 14.19 -2.90
N THR A 62 8.11 13.04 -3.58
CA THR A 62 8.39 12.93 -5.02
C THR A 62 7.48 13.85 -5.83
N ALA A 63 6.20 13.94 -5.48
CA ALA A 63 5.24 14.82 -6.16
C ALA A 63 5.53 16.32 -5.99
N ARG A 64 6.25 16.72 -4.93
CA ARG A 64 6.66 18.12 -4.69
C ARG A 64 7.90 18.53 -5.46
N ILE A 65 8.70 17.58 -5.94
CA ILE A 65 9.91 17.86 -6.72
C ILE A 65 9.50 18.30 -8.14
N PRO A 66 9.81 19.53 -8.55
CA PRO A 66 9.39 20.03 -9.87
C PRO A 66 10.18 19.34 -11.00
N GLY A 67 11.47 19.10 -10.81
CA GLY A 67 12.38 18.53 -11.81
C GLY A 67 12.08 17.06 -12.13
N ALA A 68 11.95 16.74 -13.41
CA ALA A 68 11.74 15.36 -13.86
C ALA A 68 12.97 14.46 -13.62
N ALA A 69 14.18 14.99 -13.85
CA ALA A 69 15.43 14.29 -13.58
C ALA A 69 15.66 14.11 -12.07
N GLU A 70 15.42 15.16 -11.27
CA GLU A 70 15.53 15.10 -9.81
C GLU A 70 14.52 14.10 -9.20
N ARG A 71 13.29 14.02 -9.75
CA ARG A 71 12.32 13.00 -9.35
C ARG A 71 12.82 11.58 -9.60
N TYR A 72 13.42 11.33 -10.76
CA TYR A 72 13.99 10.04 -11.10
C TYR A 72 15.16 9.69 -10.16
N ASP A 73 16.07 10.64 -9.94
CA ASP A 73 17.22 10.48 -9.04
C ASP A 73 16.80 10.19 -7.60
N TYR A 74 15.81 10.94 -7.10
CA TYR A 74 15.25 10.70 -5.77
C TYR A 74 14.66 9.30 -5.68
N PHE A 75 13.83 8.91 -6.65
CA PHE A 75 13.23 7.57 -6.68
C PHE A 75 14.28 6.45 -6.76
N ALA A 76 15.36 6.65 -7.51
CA ALA A 76 16.48 5.71 -7.59
C ALA A 76 17.25 5.60 -6.26
N LYS A 77 17.31 6.68 -5.47
CA LYS A 77 17.99 6.74 -4.17
C LYS A 77 17.13 6.24 -3.01
N SER A 78 15.80 6.38 -3.05
CA SER A 78 14.87 5.99 -1.97
C SER A 78 14.67 4.48 -1.79
N GLY A 79 15.67 3.64 -2.12
CA GLY A 79 15.60 2.19 -1.91
C GLY A 79 14.78 1.40 -2.95
N ASN A 80 14.09 2.07 -3.86
CA ASN A 80 13.27 1.45 -4.90
C ASN A 80 14.05 1.01 -6.16
N LYS A 81 15.38 0.86 -6.05
CA LYS A 81 16.26 0.51 -7.18
C LYS A 81 15.89 -0.81 -7.85
N HIS A 82 15.39 -1.79 -7.10
CA HIS A 82 14.86 -3.04 -7.68
C HIS A 82 13.72 -2.74 -8.66
N LEU A 83 12.83 -1.80 -8.34
CA LEU A 83 11.65 -1.54 -9.16
C LEU A 83 12.05 -0.94 -10.50
N LEU A 84 13.12 -0.14 -10.53
CA LEU A 84 13.69 0.39 -11.77
C LEU A 84 14.12 -0.70 -12.75
N GLN A 85 14.61 -1.84 -12.26
CA GLN A 85 15.08 -2.94 -13.11
C GLN A 85 13.96 -3.89 -13.57
N ARG A 86 12.90 -4.04 -12.77
CA ARG A 86 11.82 -5.01 -13.05
C ARG A 86 10.63 -4.39 -13.77
N VAL A 87 10.40 -3.10 -13.61
CA VAL A 87 9.21 -2.41 -14.12
C VAL A 87 9.55 -1.73 -15.46
N PRO A 88 8.77 -1.98 -16.53
CA PRO A 88 8.93 -1.28 -17.79
C PRO A 88 8.86 0.26 -17.63
N HIS A 89 9.69 0.99 -18.37
CA HIS A 89 9.81 2.45 -18.28
C HIS A 89 8.47 3.19 -18.44
N LYS A 90 7.52 2.62 -19.21
CA LYS A 90 6.16 3.18 -19.35
C LYS A 90 5.44 3.33 -18.01
N TYR A 91 5.53 2.33 -17.14
CA TYR A 91 4.87 2.36 -15.83
C TYR A 91 5.64 3.22 -14.83
N LEU A 92 6.97 3.27 -14.93
CA LEU A 92 7.78 4.20 -14.14
C LEU A 92 7.48 5.66 -14.47
N ALA A 93 7.27 5.99 -15.75
CA ALA A 93 6.87 7.33 -16.17
C ALA A 93 5.53 7.73 -15.55
N SER A 94 4.55 6.82 -15.56
CA SER A 94 3.26 7.02 -14.91
C SER A 94 3.37 7.17 -13.39
N LEU A 95 4.26 6.40 -12.74
CA LEU A 95 4.48 6.46 -11.29
C LEU A 95 5.10 7.80 -10.86
N LEU A 96 6.06 8.31 -11.64
CA LEU A 96 6.78 9.55 -11.35
C LEU A 96 6.03 10.82 -11.81
N GLY A 97 4.92 10.66 -12.54
CA GLY A 97 4.18 11.76 -13.14
C GLY A 97 5.02 12.50 -14.21
N VAL A 98 5.80 11.75 -14.98
CA VAL A 98 6.68 12.27 -16.04
C VAL A 98 6.24 11.67 -17.38
N ARG A 99 6.40 12.42 -18.48
CA ARG A 99 6.14 11.87 -19.82
C ARG A 99 7.13 10.73 -20.14
N PRO A 100 6.69 9.65 -20.78
CA PRO A 100 7.57 8.51 -21.09
C PRO A 100 8.76 8.91 -21.98
N GLU A 101 8.57 9.87 -22.90
CA GLU A 101 9.64 10.40 -23.75
C GLU A 101 10.69 11.14 -22.92
N THR A 102 10.26 11.93 -21.94
CA THR A 102 11.16 12.66 -21.02
C THR A 102 11.92 11.69 -20.13
N LEU A 103 11.25 10.68 -19.58
CA LEU A 103 11.90 9.66 -18.75
C LEU A 103 12.94 8.88 -19.57
N SER A 104 12.62 8.49 -20.81
CA SER A 104 13.57 7.81 -21.68
C SER A 104 14.82 8.64 -21.93
N ARG A 105 14.67 9.96 -22.15
CA ARG A 105 15.82 10.86 -22.34
C ARG A 105 16.70 10.98 -21.09
N ILE A 106 16.09 11.00 -19.90
CA ILE A 106 16.81 11.04 -18.63
C ILE A 106 17.64 9.76 -18.45
N ILE A 107 17.04 8.59 -18.71
CA ILE A 107 17.73 7.30 -18.56
C ILE A 107 18.86 7.13 -19.59
N THR A 108 18.69 7.63 -20.81
CA THR A 108 19.73 7.55 -21.85
C THR A 108 20.92 8.49 -21.61
N ASN A 109 20.69 9.63 -20.94
CA ASN A 109 21.73 10.62 -20.64
C ASN A 109 22.33 10.46 -19.22
N SER A 110 21.84 9.50 -18.44
CA SER A 110 22.27 9.14 -17.08
C SER A 110 23.26 7.99 -17.10
#